data_AF-A0A850KWG2-F1
#
_entry.id   AF-A0A850KWG2-F1
#
_cell.length_a   1.000
_cell.length_b   1.000
_cell.length_c   1.000
_cell.angle_alpha   90.00
_cell.angle_beta   90.00
_cell.angle_gamma   90.00
#
_symmetry.space_group_name_H-M   'P 1'
#
loop_
_entity.id
_entity.type
_entity.pdbx_description
1 polymer ?
#
loop_
_entity_poly.entity_id
_entity_poly.type
_entity_poly.pdbx_seq_one_letter_code
_entity_poly.pdbx_strand_id
1 'polypeptide(L)'
;MKRVSSLKLALVAATLFVGVSTPIVAFSDMTDWRREVVRAVAQKQQYPRSAQLREIEGKAKIRLVISADGTITAHEVVEPTGQPILDNEIPKLVARLNPLPPLPEGQTDLKLVLPLEWALQ
;
A
#
# COMPACT_ATOMS: atom_id res chain seq x y z
N MET A 1 -55.67 51.30 27.94
CA MET A 1 -54.74 50.36 28.62
C MET A 1 -54.28 49.33 27.58
N LYS A 2 -53.25 49.66 26.79
CA LYS A 2 -51.87 49.11 26.81
C LYS A 2 -51.76 47.57 26.74
N ARG A 3 -51.61 47.11 25.49
CA ARG A 3 -50.62 46.17 24.93
C ARG A 3 -50.57 44.75 25.49
N VAL A 4 -50.86 43.79 24.62
CA VAL A 4 -50.16 42.50 24.61
C VAL A 4 -49.64 42.26 23.18
N SER A 5 -48.30 42.29 23.07
CA SER A 5 -47.40 41.44 22.26
C SER A 5 -47.94 40.73 21.00
N SER A 6 -47.24 40.54 19.88
CA SER A 6 -45.95 40.94 19.27
C SER A 6 -45.86 40.08 17.97
N LEU A 7 -45.80 40.66 16.76
CA LEU A 7 -44.61 40.72 15.86
C LEU A 7 -43.82 39.39 15.79
N LYS A 8 -43.63 38.67 14.67
CA LYS A 8 -43.00 39.03 13.38
C LYS A 8 -43.34 37.89 12.37
N LEU A 9 -43.85 38.16 11.18
CA LEU A 9 -43.13 38.41 9.92
C LEU A 9 -42.10 37.32 9.53
N ALA A 10 -42.35 36.68 8.39
CA ALA A 10 -41.52 35.70 7.71
C ALA A 10 -40.14 36.25 7.32
N LEU A 11 -39.11 35.40 7.35
CA LEU A 11 -37.97 35.50 6.42
C LEU A 11 -37.28 34.14 6.27
N VAL A 12 -37.15 33.74 5.01
CA VAL A 12 -36.34 32.64 4.50
C VAL A 12 -34.90 32.77 5.00
N ALA A 13 -34.34 31.71 5.57
CA ALA A 13 -32.90 31.56 5.75
C ALA A 13 -32.48 30.22 5.16
N ALA A 14 -32.08 30.25 3.89
CA ALA A 14 -31.34 29.17 3.25
C ALA A 14 -29.97 29.09 3.92
N THR A 15 -29.82 28.20 4.89
CA THR A 15 -28.52 27.87 5.47
C THR A 15 -27.73 27.05 4.46
N LEU A 16 -26.68 27.69 3.93
CA LEU A 16 -25.66 27.12 3.06
C LEU A 16 -25.19 25.76 3.58
N PHE A 17 -25.41 24.71 2.79
CA PHE A 17 -24.63 23.48 2.89
C PHE A 17 -23.18 23.85 2.54
N VAL A 18 -22.34 24.04 3.54
CA VAL A 18 -20.89 24.06 3.35
C VAL A 18 -20.50 22.63 2.99
N GLY A 19 -20.30 22.38 1.70
CA GLY A 19 -19.72 21.13 1.22
C GLY A 19 -18.31 21.01 1.78
N VAL A 20 -18.14 20.15 2.79
CA VAL A 20 -16.82 19.71 3.21
C VAL A 20 -16.31 18.80 2.09
N SER A 21 -15.53 19.37 1.18
CA SER A 21 -14.73 18.61 0.21
C SER A 21 -13.64 17.88 1.00
N THR A 22 -13.93 16.68 1.48
CA THR A 22 -12.89 15.76 1.95
C THR A 22 -11.99 15.42 0.75
N PRO A 23 -10.65 15.42 0.91
CA PRO A 23 -9.75 15.16 -0.21
C PRO A 23 -9.90 13.70 -0.65
N ILE A 24 -10.47 13.49 -1.84
CA ILE A 24 -10.60 12.18 -2.50
C ILE A 24 -9.22 11.65 -2.98
N VAL A 25 -8.18 12.50 -2.95
CA VAL A 25 -6.87 12.27 -3.59
C VAL A 25 -6.00 11.22 -2.86
N ALA A 26 -5.99 11.21 -1.53
CA ALA A 26 -5.07 10.33 -0.77
C ALA A 26 -5.36 8.82 -0.95
N PHE A 27 -6.61 8.43 -1.22
CA PHE A 27 -6.99 7.02 -1.40
C PHE A 27 -6.63 6.47 -2.79
N SER A 28 -6.75 7.30 -3.84
CA SER A 28 -6.34 6.92 -5.20
C SER A 28 -4.84 6.70 -5.29
N ASP A 29 -4.05 7.60 -4.70
CA ASP A 29 -2.59 7.57 -4.84
C ASP A 29 -1.97 6.33 -4.20
N MET A 30 -2.50 5.91 -3.04
CA MET A 30 -2.07 4.66 -2.38
C MET A 30 -2.43 3.41 -3.17
N THR A 31 -3.57 3.42 -3.87
CA THR A 31 -3.97 2.30 -4.73
C THR A 31 -3.04 2.20 -5.94
N ASP A 32 -2.68 3.34 -6.53
CA ASP A 32 -1.80 3.42 -7.69
C ASP A 32 -0.38 3.01 -7.34
N TRP A 33 0.14 3.54 -6.23
CA TRP A 33 1.43 3.14 -5.67
C TRP A 33 1.50 1.63 -5.44
N ARG A 34 0.47 1.02 -4.83
CA ARG A 34 0.45 -0.43 -4.58
C ARG A 34 0.49 -1.23 -5.87
N ARG A 35 -0.22 -0.79 -6.92
CA ARG A 35 -0.19 -1.44 -8.23
C ARG A 35 1.21 -1.37 -8.84
N GLU A 36 1.91 -0.26 -8.68
CA GLU A 36 3.27 -0.10 -9.15
C GLU A 36 4.26 -0.99 -8.39
N VAL A 37 4.12 -1.10 -7.06
CA VAL A 37 4.91 -2.04 -6.25
C VAL A 37 4.68 -3.48 -6.68
N VAL A 38 3.43 -3.91 -6.85
CA VAL A 38 3.12 -5.28 -7.32
C VAL A 38 3.74 -5.54 -8.69
N ARG A 39 3.67 -4.57 -9.61
CA ARG A 39 4.31 -4.68 -10.92
C ARG A 39 5.83 -4.81 -10.80
N ALA A 40 6.47 -3.99 -9.97
CA ALA A 40 7.91 -4.04 -9.73
C ALA A 40 8.35 -5.39 -9.14
N VAL A 41 7.57 -5.94 -8.20
CA VAL A 41 7.80 -7.28 -7.64
C VAL A 41 7.70 -8.33 -8.73
N ALA A 42 6.62 -8.36 -9.51
CA ALA A 42 6.44 -9.34 -10.58
C ALA A 42 7.56 -9.29 -11.64
N GLN A 43 8.08 -8.11 -11.96
CA GLN A 43 9.17 -7.94 -12.92
C GLN A 43 10.54 -8.39 -12.37
N LYS A 44 10.77 -8.22 -11.07
CA LYS A 44 12.07 -8.45 -10.42
C LYS A 44 12.15 -9.78 -9.66
N GLN A 45 11.01 -10.43 -9.40
CA GLN A 45 10.94 -11.75 -8.80
C GLN A 45 11.49 -12.77 -9.79
N GLN A 46 12.39 -13.60 -9.29
CA GLN A 46 13.00 -14.68 -10.06
C GLN A 46 12.62 -16.00 -9.41
N TYR A 47 12.28 -16.99 -10.23
CA TYR A 47 12.17 -18.37 -9.80
C TYR A 47 13.56 -19.00 -9.95
N PRO A 48 14.28 -19.36 -8.87
CA PRO A 48 15.60 -19.96 -8.98
C PRO A 48 15.61 -21.17 -9.92
N ARG A 49 16.57 -21.22 -10.86
CA ARG A 49 16.64 -22.29 -11.87
C ARG A 49 16.67 -23.69 -11.25
N SER A 50 17.38 -23.86 -10.15
CA SER A 50 17.44 -25.13 -9.42
C SER A 50 16.13 -25.49 -8.70
N ALA A 51 15.27 -24.52 -8.41
CA ALA A 51 13.93 -24.77 -7.88
C ALA A 51 12.98 -25.16 -9.02
N GLN A 52 13.06 -24.50 -10.19
CA GLN A 52 12.32 -24.88 -11.40
C GLN A 52 12.61 -26.32 -11.83
N LEU A 53 13.89 -26.70 -11.91
CA LEU A 53 14.32 -28.05 -12.30
C LEU A 53 13.84 -29.15 -11.34
N ARG A 54 13.51 -28.78 -10.10
CA ARG A 54 13.01 -29.69 -9.07
C ARG A 54 11.52 -29.48 -8.78
N GLU A 55 10.86 -28.64 -9.58
CA GLU A 55 9.44 -28.33 -9.45
C GLU A 55 9.06 -27.85 -8.03
N ILE A 56 9.97 -27.10 -7.39
CA ILE A 56 9.78 -26.60 -6.02
C ILE A 56 8.99 -25.30 -6.04
N GLU A 57 7.73 -25.41 -5.65
CA GLU A 57 6.81 -24.28 -5.46
C GLU A 57 6.74 -23.83 -4.01
N GLY A 58 6.18 -22.65 -3.77
CA GLY A 58 5.98 -22.16 -2.41
C GLY A 58 5.41 -20.75 -2.36
N LYS A 59 4.82 -20.43 -1.20
CA LYS A 59 4.32 -19.09 -0.89
C LYS A 59 5.02 -18.57 0.35
N ALA A 60 5.39 -17.29 0.32
CA ALA A 60 5.96 -16.61 1.47
C ALA A 60 5.25 -15.28 1.70
N LYS A 61 5.35 -14.76 2.92
CA LYS A 61 4.98 -13.37 3.23
C LYS A 61 6.18 -12.66 3.83
N ILE A 62 6.49 -11.50 3.27
CA ILE A 62 7.58 -10.65 3.77
C ILE A 62 7.00 -9.32 4.22
N ARG A 63 7.52 -8.79 5.33
CA ARG A 63 7.24 -7.44 5.80
C ARG A 63 8.37 -6.54 5.36
N LEU A 64 8.04 -5.44 4.71
CA LEU A 64 8.96 -4.38 4.35
C LEU A 64 8.68 -3.12 5.16
N VAL A 65 9.72 -2.37 5.48
CA VAL A 65 9.64 -0.99 5.96
C VAL A 65 10.23 -0.09 4.88
N ILE A 66 9.43 0.86 4.42
CA ILE A 66 9.73 1.70 3.26
C ILE A 66 9.69 3.15 3.72
N SER A 67 10.73 3.93 3.43
CA SER A 67 10.75 5.38 3.68
C SER A 67 10.04 6.16 2.57
N ALA A 68 9.75 7.44 2.81
CA ALA A 68 9.04 8.32 1.87
C ALA A 68 9.64 8.34 0.45
N ASP A 69 10.97 8.23 0.32
CA ASP A 69 11.70 8.18 -0.96
C ASP A 69 11.61 6.82 -1.69
N GLY A 70 10.97 5.82 -1.09
CA GLY A 70 10.86 4.46 -1.61
C GLY A 70 12.01 3.54 -1.20
N THR A 71 12.99 4.02 -0.44
CA THR A 71 14.09 3.18 0.07
C THR A 71 13.54 2.13 1.03
N ILE A 72 13.94 0.87 0.85
CA ILE A 72 13.61 -0.22 1.78
C ILE A 72 14.60 -0.18 2.93
N THR A 73 14.15 0.25 4.11
CA THR A 73 15.00 0.41 5.30
C THR A 73 15.11 -0.87 6.12
N ALA A 74 14.10 -1.75 6.06
CA ALA A 74 14.13 -3.05 6.71
C ALA A 74 13.26 -4.07 5.97
N HIS A 75 13.60 -5.35 6.12
CA HIS A 75 12.76 -6.47 5.69
C HIS A 75 12.79 -7.62 6.70
N GLU A 76 11.70 -8.36 6.77
CA GLU A 76 11.55 -9.52 7.66
C GLU A 76 10.68 -10.57 6.95
N VAL A 77 11.07 -11.86 7.06
CA VAL A 77 10.23 -12.96 6.58
C VAL A 77 9.21 -13.28 7.68
N VAL A 78 7.93 -13.02 7.39
CA VAL A 78 6.81 -13.26 8.33
C VAL A 78 6.33 -14.71 8.21
N GLU A 79 6.22 -15.20 6.98
CA GLU A 79 5.89 -16.60 6.68
C GLU A 79 6.88 -17.09 5.62
N PRO A 80 7.78 -18.04 5.94
CA PRO A 80 8.68 -18.63 4.97
C PRO A 80 7.95 -19.62 4.06
N THR A 81 8.55 -19.95 2.92
CA THR A 81 8.04 -21.02 2.05
C THR A 81 8.21 -22.42 2.65
N GLY A 82 9.15 -22.56 3.60
CA GLY A 82 9.62 -23.86 4.09
C GLY A 82 10.63 -24.52 3.14
N GLN A 83 10.99 -23.86 2.04
CA GLN A 83 11.95 -24.32 1.04
C GLN A 83 13.15 -23.37 1.03
N PRO A 84 14.31 -23.79 1.58
CA PRO A 84 15.49 -22.91 1.69
C PRO A 84 15.94 -22.30 0.36
N ILE A 85 15.72 -23.00 -0.75
CA ILE A 85 16.05 -22.48 -2.07
C ILE A 85 15.23 -21.24 -2.46
N LEU A 86 13.95 -21.19 -2.10
CA LEU A 86 13.08 -20.04 -2.37
C LEU A 86 13.31 -18.95 -1.32
N ASP A 87 13.45 -19.32 -0.06
CA ASP A 87 13.66 -18.36 1.03
C ASP A 87 14.99 -17.59 0.87
N ASN A 88 16.03 -18.24 0.36
CA ASN A 88 17.31 -17.59 0.03
C ASN A 88 17.24 -16.61 -1.16
N GLU A 89 16.14 -16.60 -1.92
CA GLU A 89 15.93 -15.64 -3.00
C GLU A 89 15.29 -14.35 -2.52
N ILE A 90 14.60 -14.36 -1.37
CA ILE A 90 13.94 -13.20 -0.77
C ILE A 90 14.88 -12.00 -0.60
N PRO A 91 16.04 -12.10 0.08
CA PRO A 91 16.91 -10.93 0.28
C PRO A 91 17.45 -10.39 -1.06
N LYS A 92 17.66 -11.25 -2.06
CA LYS A 92 18.10 -10.82 -3.40
C LYS A 92 16.99 -10.08 -4.14
N LEU A 93 15.74 -10.54 -4.02
CA LEU A 93 14.57 -9.83 -4.53
C LEU A 93 14.45 -8.45 -3.88
N VAL A 94 14.53 -8.36 -2.56
CA VAL A 94 14.48 -7.09 -1.82
C VAL A 94 15.59 -6.13 -2.29
N ALA A 95 16.82 -6.63 -2.46
CA ALA A 95 17.92 -5.82 -2.98
C ALA A 95 17.65 -5.30 -4.40
N ARG A 96 17.06 -6.11 -5.29
CA ARG A 96 16.66 -5.67 -6.64
C ARG A 96 15.51 -4.67 -6.61
N LEU A 97 14.59 -4.81 -5.65
CA LEU A 97 13.44 -3.92 -5.50
C LEU A 97 13.83 -2.54 -5.02
N ASN A 98 14.94 -2.40 -4.29
CA ASN A 98 15.35 -1.14 -3.69
C ASN A 98 15.95 -0.16 -4.75
N PRO A 99 15.48 1.10 -4.83
CA PRO A 99 14.29 1.66 -4.19
C PRO A 99 13.00 1.28 -4.92
N LEU A 100 11.91 1.17 -4.15
CA LEU A 100 10.55 1.10 -4.65
C LEU A 100 10.07 2.50 -5.12
N PRO A 101 8.91 2.60 -5.79
CA PRO A 101 8.30 3.89 -6.05
C PRO A 101 8.13 4.70 -4.75
N PRO A 102 8.37 6.02 -4.78
CA PRO A 102 8.22 6.87 -3.60
C PRO A 102 6.79 6.80 -3.06
N LEU A 103 6.65 6.96 -1.75
CA LEU A 103 5.32 6.93 -1.12
C LEU A 103 4.50 8.17 -1.55
N PRO A 104 3.18 8.05 -1.69
CA PRO A 104 2.30 9.20 -1.88
C PRO A 104 2.47 10.23 -0.76
N GLU A 105 2.15 11.50 -1.07
CA GLU A 105 2.28 12.60 -0.11
C GLU A 105 1.55 12.31 1.21
N GLY A 106 2.15 12.77 2.31
CA GLY A 106 1.62 12.59 3.66
C GLY A 106 2.07 11.30 4.37
N GLN A 107 2.94 10.49 3.75
CA GLN A 107 3.54 9.32 4.37
C GLN A 107 5.05 9.48 4.55
N THR A 108 5.53 9.32 5.79
CA THR A 108 6.97 9.33 6.12
C THR A 108 7.58 7.93 6.06
N ASP A 109 6.82 6.93 6.50
CA ASP A 109 7.19 5.52 6.47
C ASP A 109 5.95 4.65 6.23
N LEU A 110 6.17 3.47 5.65
CA LEU A 110 5.11 2.49 5.42
C LEU A 110 5.60 1.09 5.73
N LYS A 111 4.80 0.36 6.51
CA LYS A 111 4.97 -1.08 6.76
C LYS A 111 4.02 -1.84 5.84
N LEU A 112 4.58 -2.61 4.91
CA LEU A 112 3.81 -3.39 3.94
C LEU A 112 4.12 -4.88 4.08
N VAL A 113 3.08 -5.72 4.09
CA VAL A 113 3.24 -7.17 3.95
C VAL A 113 2.98 -7.55 2.50
N LEU A 114 4.00 -8.11 1.85
CA LEU A 114 3.96 -8.56 0.46
C LEU A 114 3.86 -10.09 0.42
N PRO A 115 2.82 -10.66 -0.21
CA PRO A 115 2.80 -12.07 -0.54
C PRO A 115 3.70 -12.34 -1.75
N LEU A 116 4.52 -13.38 -1.65
CA LEU A 116 5.32 -13.91 -2.74
C LEU A 116 4.82 -15.31 -3.08
N GLU A 117 4.79 -15.64 -4.36
CA GLU A 117 4.42 -16.96 -4.84
C GLU A 117 5.38 -17.39 -5.94
N TRP A 118 5.91 -18.60 -5.81
CA TRP A 118 6.62 -19.31 -6.87
C TRP A 118 5.76 -20.52 -7.25
N ALA A 119 5.23 -20.48 -8.46
CA ALA A 119 4.43 -21.55 -9.05
C ALA A 119 4.89 -21.78 -10.49
N LEU A 120 4.81 -23.03 -10.94
CA LEU A 120 5.01 -23.41 -12.33
C LEU A 120 3.83 -22.88 -13.16
N GLN A 121 4.13 -22.39 -14.36
CA GLN A 121 3.14 -21.89 -15.32
C GLN A 121 2.62 -23.01 -16.21
#